data_AF-A0A9P1AHI0-F1
#
_entry.id   AF-A0A9P1AHI0-F1
#
_cell.length_a   1.000
_cell.length_b   1.000
_cell.length_c   1.000
_cell.angle_alpha   90.00
_cell.angle_beta   90.00
_cell.angle_gamma   90.00
#
_symmetry.space_group_name_H-M   'P 1'
#
loop_
_entity.id
_entity.type
_entity.pdbx_description
1 polymer ?
#
loop_
_entity_poly.entity_id
_entity_poly.type
_entity_poly.pdbx_seq_one_letter_code
_entity_poly.pdbx_strand_id
1 'polypeptide(L)'
;MNRNKFPKVHIAGQIGDGYSNPMAQLLGTKSSDPRADLFDLVGARIAQTSYSQKHCVTNEEMNRRVNGPERLNSSSMACNLKRPKLRNGGELMRRQMETAGVKVSINQRQKAMPNKLIGMCESEVNQLVGELGELLDESYPTDLIARETIQEAPHFNARTAADLLECVNVFTSVLNETVPPITGLMPKASTDRELNHGLEEFSAATHGFGMTATVLYAQQMERIATAMIDECEVKKENTSPWTGN
;
A
#
# COMPACT_ATOMS: atom_id res chain seq x y z
N MET A 1 -4.69 27.06 -5.26
CA MET A 1 -3.57 26.20 -4.82
C MET A 1 -3.67 24.87 -5.54
N ASN A 2 -2.55 24.33 -6.01
CA ASN A 2 -2.49 23.11 -6.82
C ASN A 2 -3.03 21.93 -5.99
N ARG A 3 -4.26 21.48 -6.26
CA ARG A 3 -4.78 20.23 -5.70
C ARG A 3 -3.91 19.13 -6.28
N ASN A 4 -3.04 18.51 -5.48
CA ASN A 4 -2.26 17.35 -5.89
C ASN A 4 -3.23 16.20 -6.21
N LYS A 5 -3.70 16.17 -7.46
CA LYS A 5 -4.34 14.99 -8.05
C LYS A 5 -3.31 13.88 -8.06
N PHE A 6 -3.74 12.64 -7.85
CA PHE A 6 -2.89 11.51 -8.18
C PHE A 6 -2.43 11.67 -9.62
N PRO A 7 -1.12 11.56 -9.87
CA PRO A 7 -0.65 11.37 -11.22
C PRO A 7 -1.36 10.13 -11.77
N LYS A 8 -2.10 10.32 -12.87
CA LYS A 8 -2.81 9.23 -13.55
C LYS A 8 -1.80 8.12 -13.83
N VAL A 9 -1.95 6.98 -13.16
CA VAL A 9 -1.14 5.81 -13.47
C VAL A 9 -1.76 5.24 -14.74
N HIS A 10 -1.02 5.27 -15.85
CA HIS A 10 -1.34 4.31 -16.90
C HIS A 10 -1.09 2.95 -16.29
N ILE A 11 -2.15 2.18 -16.04
CA ILE A 11 -2.07 0.75 -15.72
C ILE A 11 -1.50 0.06 -16.97
N ALA A 12 -0.19 0.23 -17.20
CA ALA A 12 0.57 -0.57 -18.12
C ALA A 12 0.84 -1.89 -17.40
N GLY A 13 -0.20 -2.71 -17.31
CA GLY A 13 -0.08 -4.14 -17.05
C GLY A 13 0.52 -4.84 -18.26
N GLN A 14 1.71 -4.44 -18.70
CA GLN A 14 2.39 -5.09 -19.81
C GLN A 14 3.86 -5.25 -19.48
N ILE A 15 4.30 -6.51 -19.57
CA ILE A 15 5.69 -6.85 -19.80
C ILE A 15 6.08 -6.11 -21.10
N GLY A 16 6.67 -4.92 -21.00
CA GLY A 16 7.08 -4.16 -22.19
C GLY A 16 7.24 -2.66 -21.97
N ASP A 17 6.27 -2.00 -21.34
CA ASP A 17 6.28 -0.54 -21.17
C ASP A 17 6.57 -0.18 -19.71
N GLY A 18 7.35 0.88 -19.48
CA GLY A 18 8.02 1.20 -18.22
C GLY A 18 7.26 0.80 -16.95
N TYR A 19 7.88 -0.06 -16.14
CA TYR A 19 7.32 -0.55 -14.88
C TYR A 19 6.88 0.62 -13.98
N SER A 20 5.57 0.82 -13.87
CA SER A 20 4.98 1.78 -12.93
C SER A 20 4.83 1.12 -11.56
N ASN A 21 5.34 1.77 -10.52
CA ASN A 21 5.21 1.30 -9.14
C ASN A 21 4.40 2.33 -8.32
N PRO A 22 3.06 2.20 -8.27
CA PRO A 22 2.20 3.05 -7.43
C PRO A 22 2.68 3.16 -5.98
N MET A 23 3.15 2.06 -5.37
CA MET A 23 3.68 2.12 -4.02
C MET A 23 4.92 3.02 -3.90
N ALA A 24 5.82 2.97 -4.87
CA ALA A 24 7.02 3.81 -4.86
C ALA A 24 6.65 5.29 -4.91
N GLN A 25 5.68 5.64 -5.75
CA GLN A 25 5.17 6.99 -5.86
C GLN A 25 4.50 7.48 -4.58
N LEU A 26 3.67 6.63 -3.96
CA LEU A 26 2.98 6.91 -2.70
C LEU A 26 3.95 7.16 -1.55
N LEU A 27 4.98 6.32 -1.46
CA LEU A 27 5.99 6.39 -0.40
C LEU A 27 7.13 7.36 -0.73
N GLY A 28 7.05 8.09 -1.84
CA GLY A 28 8.07 9.07 -2.24
C GLY A 28 9.46 8.47 -2.49
N THR A 29 9.53 7.21 -2.94
CA THR A 29 10.78 6.51 -3.22
C THR A 29 10.99 6.24 -4.71
N LYS A 30 12.21 5.86 -5.07
CA LYS A 30 12.53 5.36 -6.42
C LYS A 30 12.07 3.92 -6.55
N SER A 31 11.69 3.53 -7.76
CA SER A 31 11.37 2.15 -8.10
C SER A 31 12.52 1.47 -8.85
N SER A 32 12.65 0.16 -8.64
CA SER A 32 13.50 -0.73 -9.43
C SER A 32 12.65 -1.73 -10.22
N ASP A 33 13.19 -2.26 -11.31
CA ASP A 33 12.49 -3.27 -12.11
C ASP A 33 12.54 -4.63 -11.40
N PRO A 34 11.40 -5.20 -10.96
CA PRO A 34 11.37 -6.46 -10.24
C PRO A 34 11.80 -7.65 -11.11
N ARG A 35 11.87 -7.49 -12.44
CA ARG A 35 12.33 -8.55 -13.35
C ARG A 35 13.81 -8.86 -13.21
N ALA A 36 14.60 -7.93 -12.64
CA ALA A 36 16.02 -8.14 -12.38
C ALA A 36 16.27 -9.23 -11.32
N ASP A 37 15.30 -9.46 -10.43
CA ASP A 37 15.35 -10.46 -9.36
C ASP A 37 14.15 -11.43 -9.44
N LEU A 38 13.75 -11.81 -10.65
CA LEU A 38 12.56 -12.62 -10.87
C LEU A 38 12.74 -14.06 -10.34
N PHE A 39 11.83 -14.48 -9.45
CA PHE A 39 11.68 -15.88 -9.04
C PHE A 39 10.65 -16.63 -9.90
N ASP A 40 9.47 -16.03 -10.11
CA ASP A 40 8.39 -16.62 -10.90
C ASP A 40 7.36 -15.58 -11.37
N LEU A 41 6.53 -15.97 -12.34
CA LEU A 41 5.36 -15.23 -12.79
C LEU A 41 4.08 -15.98 -12.39
N VAL A 42 3.34 -15.41 -11.44
CA VAL A 42 2.13 -16.04 -10.88
C VAL A 42 0.87 -15.38 -11.41
N GLY A 43 -0.19 -16.17 -11.61
CA GLY A 43 -1.48 -15.62 -12.01
C GLY A 43 -2.17 -14.90 -10.85
N ALA A 44 -2.82 -13.78 -11.14
CA ALA A 44 -3.56 -13.00 -10.14
C ALA A 44 -4.58 -13.85 -9.35
N ARG A 45 -4.63 -13.64 -8.04
CA ARG A 45 -5.64 -14.09 -7.08
C ARG A 45 -6.92 -13.30 -7.26
N ILE A 46 -6.79 -11.97 -7.30
CA ILE A 46 -7.89 -11.01 -7.40
C ILE A 46 -7.93 -10.49 -8.83
N ALA A 47 -8.49 -11.29 -9.73
CA ALA A 47 -8.70 -10.87 -11.11
C ALA A 47 -10.03 -11.37 -11.63
N GLN A 48 -10.68 -10.54 -12.46
CA GLN A 48 -11.82 -10.96 -13.25
C GLN A 48 -11.37 -12.01 -14.27
N THR A 49 -12.25 -12.98 -14.59
CA THR A 49 -11.93 -14.10 -15.48
C THR A 49 -11.45 -13.67 -16.86
N SER A 50 -11.91 -12.52 -17.35
CA SER A 50 -11.50 -11.90 -18.61
C SER A 50 -10.11 -11.25 -18.57
N TYR A 51 -9.55 -11.04 -17.37
CA TYR A 51 -8.31 -10.31 -17.15
C TYR A 51 -7.25 -11.23 -16.52
N SER A 52 -6.56 -12.02 -17.34
CA SER A 52 -5.53 -12.96 -16.87
C SER A 52 -4.16 -12.29 -16.74
N GLN A 53 -3.98 -11.41 -15.75
CA GLN A 53 -2.70 -10.78 -15.49
C GLN A 53 -1.75 -11.72 -14.73
N LYS A 54 -0.47 -11.68 -15.10
CA LYS A 54 0.63 -12.33 -14.37
C LYS A 54 1.39 -11.28 -13.55
N HIS A 55 1.80 -11.67 -12.36
CA HIS A 55 2.51 -10.83 -11.40
C HIS A 55 3.90 -11.37 -11.16
N CYS A 56 4.87 -10.45 -11.05
CA CYS A 56 6.25 -10.79 -10.73
C CYS A 56 6.36 -11.11 -9.25
N VAL A 57 6.93 -12.27 -8.95
CA VAL A 57 7.36 -12.66 -7.60
C VAL A 57 8.88 -12.69 -7.63
N THR A 58 9.52 -11.99 -6.70
CA THR A 58 10.98 -11.83 -6.67
C THR A 58 11.65 -12.83 -5.72
N ASN A 59 12.95 -13.04 -5.86
CA ASN A 59 13.70 -13.86 -4.89
C ASN A 59 13.66 -13.22 -3.50
N GLU A 60 13.72 -11.89 -3.42
CA GLU A 60 13.55 -11.17 -2.15
C GLU A 60 12.16 -11.36 -1.51
N GLU A 61 11.07 -11.34 -2.28
CA GLU A 61 9.74 -11.67 -1.75
C GLU A 61 9.72 -13.10 -1.17
N MET A 62 10.32 -14.05 -1.88
CA MET A 62 10.42 -15.45 -1.42
C MET A 62 11.22 -15.55 -0.12
N ASN A 63 12.37 -14.86 -0.05
CA ASN A 63 13.20 -14.78 1.13
C ASN A 63 12.43 -14.20 2.33
N ARG A 64 11.73 -13.08 2.11
CA ARG A 64 10.92 -12.41 3.13
C ARG A 64 9.79 -13.30 3.64
N ARG A 65 9.10 -14.05 2.78
CA ARG A 65 8.01 -14.97 3.19
C ARG A 65 8.51 -16.14 4.02
N VAL A 66 9.73 -16.63 3.76
CA VAL A 66 10.36 -17.73 4.51
C VAL A 66 10.93 -17.25 5.86
N ASN A 67 11.60 -16.10 5.87
CA ASN A 67 12.38 -15.64 7.03
C ASN A 67 11.66 -14.56 7.86
N GLY A 68 10.64 -13.93 7.32
CA GLY A 68 9.85 -12.87 7.96
C GLY A 68 8.64 -13.40 8.75
N PRO A 69 7.56 -12.61 8.89
CA PRO A 69 6.45 -12.91 9.80
C PRO A 69 5.63 -14.15 9.38
N GLU A 70 5.53 -14.44 8.09
CA GLU A 70 4.74 -15.57 7.58
C GLU A 70 5.41 -16.93 7.87
N ARG A 71 6.75 -16.99 7.84
CA ARG A 71 7.55 -18.22 8.02
C ARG A 71 7.02 -19.41 7.21
N LEU A 72 6.75 -19.18 5.94
CA LEU A 72 6.19 -20.21 5.07
C LEU A 72 7.20 -21.32 4.81
N ASN A 73 6.75 -22.57 4.91
CA ASN A 73 7.52 -23.72 4.42
C ASN A 73 7.34 -23.89 2.90
N SER A 74 8.16 -24.74 2.28
CA SER A 74 8.15 -24.90 0.81
C SER A 74 6.82 -25.39 0.24
N SER A 75 6.08 -26.24 0.96
CA SER A 75 4.75 -26.71 0.54
C SER A 75 3.73 -25.57 0.58
N SER A 76 3.72 -24.77 1.65
CA SER A 76 2.84 -23.62 1.79
C SER A 76 3.19 -22.51 0.80
N MET A 77 4.47 -22.32 0.47
CA MET A 77 4.91 -21.43 -0.62
C MET A 77 4.33 -21.86 -1.97
N ALA A 78 4.44 -23.15 -2.31
CA ALA A 78 3.88 -23.68 -3.57
C ALA A 78 2.36 -23.46 -3.68
N CYS A 79 1.63 -23.63 -2.57
CA CYS A 79 0.20 -23.32 -2.51
C CYS A 79 -0.09 -21.82 -2.62
N ASN A 80 0.77 -20.97 -2.07
CA ASN A 80 0.58 -19.52 -2.10
C ASN A 80 0.81 -18.92 -3.48
N LEU A 81 1.77 -19.42 -4.26
CA LEU A 81 2.00 -18.94 -5.62
C LEU A 81 0.93 -19.38 -6.65
N LYS A 82 -0.20 -19.96 -6.18
CA LYS A 82 -1.32 -20.45 -7.00
C LYS A 82 -0.87 -21.41 -8.12
N ARG A 83 0.24 -22.11 -7.90
CA ARG A 83 0.78 -23.07 -8.85
C ARG A 83 -0.14 -24.30 -8.92
N PRO A 84 -0.24 -24.97 -10.09
CA PRO A 84 -0.90 -26.26 -10.19
C PRO A 84 -0.34 -27.24 -9.15
N LYS A 85 -1.21 -28.11 -8.61
CA LYS A 85 -0.77 -29.18 -7.71
C LYS A 85 0.12 -30.15 -8.49
N LEU A 86 1.43 -30.11 -8.23
CA LEU A 86 2.41 -31.03 -8.80
C LEU A 86 2.74 -32.15 -7.81
N ARG A 87 2.94 -33.36 -8.31
CA ARG A 87 3.57 -34.44 -7.53
C ARG A 87 4.96 -33.95 -7.09
N ASN A 88 5.26 -34.04 -5.79
CA ASN A 88 6.50 -33.53 -5.19
C ASN A 88 6.68 -31.99 -5.27
N GLY A 89 5.58 -31.22 -5.34
CA GLY A 89 5.65 -29.76 -5.48
C GLY A 89 6.47 -29.04 -4.41
N GLY A 90 6.42 -29.50 -3.15
CA GLY A 90 7.22 -28.92 -2.07
C GLY A 90 8.73 -29.15 -2.20
N GLU A 91 9.15 -30.26 -2.82
CA GLU A 91 10.56 -30.52 -3.11
C GLU A 91 11.06 -29.67 -4.28
N LEU A 92 10.27 -29.59 -5.36
CA LEU A 92 10.58 -28.74 -6.50
C LEU A 92 10.68 -27.27 -6.10
N MET A 93 9.74 -26.79 -5.28
CA MET A 93 9.75 -25.44 -4.73
C MET A 93 11.01 -25.20 -3.90
N ARG A 94 11.41 -26.15 -3.05
CA ARG A 94 12.64 -26.05 -2.25
C ARG A 94 13.88 -25.94 -3.13
N ARG A 95 14.03 -26.79 -4.15
CA ARG A 95 15.18 -26.75 -5.08
C ARG A 95 15.25 -25.43 -5.86
N GLN A 96 14.09 -24.89 -6.27
CA GLN A 96 14.03 -23.60 -6.94
C GLN A 96 14.46 -22.46 -6.00
N MET A 97 13.96 -22.45 -4.77
CA MET A 97 14.36 -21.49 -3.73
C MET A 97 15.85 -21.60 -3.40
N GLU A 98 16.41 -22.81 -3.30
CA GLU A 98 17.85 -23.03 -3.11
C GLU A 98 18.68 -22.45 -4.26
N THR A 99 18.21 -22.59 -5.51
CA THR A 99 18.86 -22.00 -6.69
C THR A 99 18.83 -20.46 -6.66
N ALA A 100 17.75 -19.90 -6.12
CA ALA A 100 17.58 -18.47 -5.87
C ALA A 100 18.31 -17.97 -4.60
N GLY A 101 19.07 -18.83 -3.90
CA GLY A 101 19.77 -18.45 -2.67
C GLY A 101 18.89 -18.39 -1.41
N VAL A 102 17.60 -18.74 -1.50
CA VAL A 102 16.66 -18.76 -0.38
C VAL A 102 16.71 -20.12 0.32
N LYS A 103 17.37 -20.16 1.48
CA LYS A 103 17.47 -21.39 2.29
C LYS A 103 16.19 -21.64 3.08
N VAL A 104 15.54 -22.78 2.84
CA VAL A 104 14.34 -23.20 3.59
C VAL A 104 14.66 -24.37 4.49
N SER A 105 14.48 -24.20 5.80
CA SER A 105 14.68 -25.29 6.75
C SER A 105 13.51 -26.28 6.68
N ILE A 106 13.82 -27.57 6.57
CA ILE A 106 12.81 -28.63 6.33
C ILE A 106 11.83 -28.77 7.51
N ASN A 107 12.27 -28.44 8.73
CA ASN A 107 11.49 -28.57 9.95
C ASN A 107 10.99 -27.23 10.50
N GLN A 108 10.91 -26.20 9.65
CA GLN A 108 10.38 -24.91 10.08
C GLN A 108 8.91 -25.04 10.44
N ARG A 109 8.56 -24.75 11.70
CA ARG A 109 7.16 -24.62 12.09
C ARG A 109 6.58 -23.40 11.38
N GLN A 110 5.52 -23.62 10.61
CA GLN A 110 4.74 -22.55 10.02
C GLN A 110 4.17 -21.67 11.14
N LYS A 111 4.41 -20.36 11.06
CA LYS A 111 3.85 -19.36 11.99
C LYS A 111 2.81 -18.44 11.35
N ALA A 112 2.60 -18.55 10.04
CA ALA A 112 1.60 -17.80 9.31
C ALA A 112 0.21 -17.94 9.95
N MET A 113 -0.31 -16.81 10.44
CA MET A 113 -1.73 -16.69 10.75
C MET A 113 -2.53 -16.83 9.45
N PRO A 114 -3.57 -17.69 9.40
CA PRO A 114 -4.40 -17.80 8.21
C PRO A 114 -5.18 -16.50 8.01
N ASN A 115 -4.72 -15.66 7.08
CA ASN A 115 -5.41 -14.45 6.65
C ASN A 115 -5.42 -14.36 5.12
N LYS A 116 -6.20 -13.46 4.53
CA LYS A 116 -6.30 -13.33 3.07
C LYS A 116 -5.09 -12.62 2.44
N LEU A 117 -4.44 -11.72 3.19
CA LEU A 117 -3.30 -10.95 2.72
C LEU A 117 -2.10 -11.83 2.38
N ILE A 118 -1.89 -12.91 3.13
CA ILE A 118 -0.84 -13.90 2.87
C ILE A 118 -0.90 -14.47 1.45
N GLY A 119 -2.10 -14.50 0.90
CA GLY A 119 -2.34 -15.06 -0.41
C GLY A 119 -1.85 -14.18 -1.55
N MET A 120 -1.80 -12.86 -1.36
CA MET A 120 -1.42 -11.90 -2.39
C MET A 120 0.10 -11.82 -2.53
N CYS A 121 0.62 -11.66 -3.74
CA CYS A 121 2.01 -11.26 -3.94
C CYS A 121 2.19 -9.74 -3.91
N GLU A 122 3.42 -9.27 -3.70
CA GLU A 122 3.71 -7.84 -3.57
C GLU A 122 3.36 -7.07 -4.84
N SER A 123 3.57 -7.67 -6.01
CA SER A 123 3.17 -7.09 -7.30
C SER A 123 1.65 -6.97 -7.45
N GLU A 124 0.86 -7.89 -6.88
CA GLU A 124 -0.61 -7.75 -6.84
C GLU A 124 -1.04 -6.62 -5.92
N VAL A 125 -0.42 -6.50 -4.75
CA VAL A 125 -0.73 -5.41 -3.82
C VAL A 125 -0.37 -4.06 -4.44
N ASN A 126 0.77 -3.97 -5.14
CA ASN A 126 1.17 -2.74 -5.81
C ASN A 126 0.13 -2.27 -6.84
N GLN A 127 -0.46 -3.20 -7.60
CA GLN A 127 -1.57 -2.87 -8.50
C GLN A 127 -2.84 -2.48 -7.72
N LEU A 128 -3.24 -3.26 -6.72
CA LEU A 128 -4.43 -3.01 -5.91
C LEU A 128 -4.41 -1.61 -5.28
N VAL A 129 -3.26 -1.19 -4.79
CA VAL A 129 -3.06 0.12 -4.18
C VAL A 129 -3.15 1.24 -5.22
N GLY A 130 -2.62 1.03 -6.43
CA GLY A 130 -2.78 1.97 -7.54
C GLY A 130 -4.24 2.17 -7.93
N GLU A 131 -4.97 1.07 -8.14
CA GLU A 131 -6.40 1.07 -8.47
C GLU A 131 -7.25 1.71 -7.34
N LEU A 132 -6.92 1.42 -6.08
CA LEU A 132 -7.56 2.07 -4.93
C LEU A 132 -7.32 3.59 -4.94
N GLY A 133 -6.10 4.04 -5.23
CA GLY A 133 -5.77 5.46 -5.35
C GLY A 133 -6.60 6.17 -6.42
N GLU A 134 -6.75 5.55 -7.59
CA GLU A 134 -7.60 6.08 -8.68
C GLU A 134 -9.07 6.18 -8.25
N LEU A 135 -9.61 5.11 -7.64
CA LEU A 135 -10.99 5.12 -7.14
C LEU A 135 -11.22 6.17 -6.04
N LEU A 136 -10.23 6.38 -5.17
CA LEU A 136 -10.30 7.42 -4.16
C LEU A 136 -10.33 8.82 -4.79
N ASP A 137 -9.50 9.06 -5.80
CA ASP A 137 -9.46 10.34 -6.50
C ASP A 137 -10.70 10.64 -7.34
N GLU A 138 -11.33 9.60 -7.90
CA GLU A 138 -12.49 9.75 -8.77
C GLU A 138 -13.82 9.80 -8.00
N SER A 139 -13.95 8.98 -6.95
CA SER A 139 -15.26 8.67 -6.36
C SER A 139 -15.36 8.90 -4.85
N TYR A 140 -14.26 9.20 -4.15
CA TYR A 140 -14.33 9.42 -2.71
C TYR A 140 -14.97 10.78 -2.40
N PRO A 141 -16.07 10.84 -1.62
CA PRO A 141 -16.87 12.06 -1.49
C PRO A 141 -16.29 13.02 -0.42
N THR A 142 -15.05 13.46 -0.60
CA THR A 142 -14.32 14.34 0.34
C THR A 142 -15.12 15.56 0.77
N ASP A 143 -15.70 16.31 -0.17
CA ASP A 143 -16.43 17.55 0.12
C ASP A 143 -17.71 17.29 0.93
N LEU A 144 -18.42 16.19 0.64
CA LEU A 144 -19.63 15.82 1.39
C LEU A 144 -19.25 15.37 2.81
N ILE A 145 -18.20 14.56 2.96
CA ILE A 145 -17.72 14.13 4.28
C ILE A 145 -17.32 15.35 5.11
N ALA A 146 -16.61 16.32 4.52
CA ALA A 146 -16.22 17.55 5.20
C ALA A 146 -17.44 18.35 5.68
N ARG A 147 -18.44 18.54 4.80
CA ARG A 147 -19.67 19.26 5.14
C ARG A 147 -20.44 18.60 6.26
N GLU A 148 -20.69 17.30 6.17
CA GLU A 148 -21.42 16.54 7.20
C GLU A 148 -20.65 16.58 8.53
N THR A 149 -19.32 16.47 8.50
CA THR A 149 -18.48 16.59 9.71
C THR A 149 -18.67 17.95 10.39
N ILE A 150 -18.66 19.04 9.63
CA ILE A 150 -18.85 20.40 10.16
C ILE A 150 -20.31 20.66 10.57
N GLN A 151 -21.29 19.93 10.02
CA GLN A 151 -22.68 19.97 10.49
C GLN A 151 -22.86 19.25 11.83
N GLU A 152 -22.32 18.04 11.97
CA GLU A 152 -22.39 17.23 13.19
C GLU A 152 -21.56 17.81 14.36
N ALA A 153 -20.47 18.52 14.04
CA ALA A 153 -19.64 19.22 15.01
C ALA A 153 -19.73 20.75 14.83
N PRO A 154 -20.84 21.41 15.21
CA PRO A 154 -21.07 22.83 14.94
C PRO A 154 -20.09 23.78 15.66
N HIS A 155 -19.36 23.28 16.67
CA HIS A 155 -18.32 24.01 17.37
C HIS A 155 -16.96 23.97 16.65
N PHE A 156 -16.80 23.06 15.67
CA PHE A 156 -15.60 23.05 14.83
C PHE A 156 -15.60 24.28 13.95
N ASN A 157 -14.48 24.98 13.99
CA ASN A 157 -14.24 26.14 13.15
C ASN A 157 -13.00 25.90 12.29
N ALA A 158 -12.69 26.86 11.42
CA ALA A 158 -11.55 26.79 10.51
C ALA A 158 -10.21 26.51 11.25
N ARG A 159 -10.06 26.97 12.50
CA ARG A 159 -8.85 26.68 13.28
C ARG A 159 -8.78 25.20 13.68
N THR A 160 -9.87 24.62 14.18
CA THR A 160 -9.93 23.19 14.50
C THR A 160 -9.64 22.31 13.27
N ALA A 161 -10.19 22.69 12.10
CA ALA A 161 -9.91 21.99 10.85
C ALA A 161 -8.44 22.14 10.40
N ALA A 162 -7.84 23.32 10.60
CA ALA A 162 -6.41 23.54 10.35
C ALA A 162 -5.52 22.73 11.30
N ASP A 163 -5.87 22.63 12.58
CA ASP A 163 -5.12 21.81 13.54
C ASP A 163 -5.20 20.31 13.18
N LEU A 164 -6.35 19.83 12.66
CA LEU A 164 -6.47 18.48 12.10
C LEU A 164 -5.57 18.28 10.88
N LEU A 165 -5.56 19.23 9.95
CA LEU A 165 -4.70 19.21 8.76
C LEU A 165 -3.22 19.12 9.15
N GLU A 166 -2.79 19.91 10.13
CA GLU A 166 -1.43 19.85 10.66
C GLU A 166 -1.12 18.48 11.26
N CYS A 167 -2.00 17.92 12.08
CA CYS A 167 -1.86 16.58 12.64
C CYS A 167 -1.70 15.51 11.55
N VAL A 168 -2.52 15.55 10.50
CA VAL A 168 -2.47 14.59 9.38
C VAL A 168 -1.18 14.72 8.59
N ASN A 169 -0.69 15.94 8.37
CA ASN A 169 0.58 16.19 7.68
C ASN A 169 1.78 15.65 8.46
N VAL A 170 1.82 15.90 9.78
CA VAL A 170 2.87 15.35 10.66
C VAL A 170 2.79 13.82 10.68
N PHE A 171 1.60 13.26 10.85
CA PHE A 171 1.38 11.81 10.81
C PHE A 171 1.88 11.18 9.50
N THR A 172 1.54 11.77 8.36
CA THR A 172 1.99 11.30 7.04
C THR A 172 3.50 11.42 6.88
N SER A 173 4.12 12.49 7.40
CA SER A 173 5.57 12.65 7.39
C SER A 173 6.27 11.53 8.16
N VAL A 174 5.78 11.18 9.35
CA VAL A 174 6.33 10.09 10.17
C VAL A 174 6.25 8.76 9.44
N LEU A 175 5.13 8.46 8.77
CA LEU A 175 4.99 7.23 7.98
C LEU A 175 5.99 7.15 6.80
N ASN A 176 6.29 8.29 6.18
CA ASN A 176 7.21 8.39 5.03
C ASN A 176 8.70 8.44 5.43
N GLU A 177 9.02 8.36 6.73
CA GLU A 177 10.40 8.18 7.16
C GLU A 177 10.96 6.80 6.80
N THR A 178 10.08 5.79 6.74
CA THR A 178 10.44 4.40 6.45
C THR A 178 9.84 3.96 5.13
N VAL A 179 10.68 3.47 4.23
CA VAL A 179 10.29 2.73 3.04
C VAL A 179 10.78 1.29 3.22
N PRO A 180 9.89 0.33 3.50
CA PRO A 180 10.27 -1.04 3.79
C PRO A 180 10.80 -1.75 2.54
N PRO A 181 11.65 -2.78 2.71
CA PRO A 181 12.16 -3.57 1.60
C PRO A 181 11.06 -4.47 1.02
N ILE A 182 10.36 -3.96 0.01
CA ILE A 182 9.33 -4.64 -0.78
C ILE A 182 9.75 -4.60 -2.25
N THR A 183 9.29 -5.57 -3.03
CA THR A 183 9.56 -5.75 -4.46
C THR A 183 9.45 -4.45 -5.23
N GLY A 184 10.54 -4.09 -5.90
CA GLY A 184 10.61 -2.92 -6.77
C GLY A 184 10.64 -1.58 -6.04
N LEU A 185 10.79 -1.54 -4.71
CA LEU A 185 10.99 -0.32 -3.92
C LEU A 185 12.46 -0.16 -3.54
N MET A 186 12.95 1.08 -3.58
CA MET A 186 14.23 1.43 -2.95
C MET A 186 14.01 1.66 -1.44
N PRO A 187 14.60 0.84 -0.56
CA PRO A 187 14.36 0.96 0.88
C PRO A 187 14.98 2.23 1.46
N LYS A 188 14.36 2.73 2.53
CA LYS A 188 14.82 3.87 3.33
C LYS A 188 14.47 3.57 4.78
N ALA A 189 15.45 3.66 5.68
CA ALA A 189 15.20 3.46 7.10
C ALA A 189 14.88 4.80 7.79
N SER A 190 13.94 4.78 8.75
CA SER A 190 13.78 5.90 9.69
C SER A 190 15.00 6.00 10.62
N THR A 191 15.23 7.20 11.16
CA THR A 191 16.19 7.40 12.24
C THR A 191 15.75 6.76 13.56
N ASP A 192 14.44 6.59 13.76
CA ASP A 192 13.89 5.86 14.90
C ASP A 192 13.88 4.36 14.59
N ARG A 193 14.71 3.61 15.33
CA ARG A 193 14.89 2.18 15.14
C ARG A 193 13.67 1.34 15.55
N GLU A 194 12.96 1.75 16.60
CA GLU A 194 11.79 1.00 17.10
C GLU A 194 10.63 1.16 16.13
N LEU A 195 10.38 2.40 15.69
CA LEU A 195 9.41 2.69 14.64
C LEU A 195 9.76 1.96 13.34
N ASN A 196 11.02 2.07 12.89
CA ASN A 196 11.46 1.41 11.66
C ASN A 196 11.17 -0.10 11.69
N HIS A 197 11.54 -0.76 12.79
CA HIS A 197 11.30 -2.19 12.96
C HIS A 197 9.81 -2.54 12.92
N GLY A 198 8.97 -1.80 13.64
CA GLY A 198 7.53 -2.04 13.64
C GLY A 198 6.89 -1.87 12.25
N LEU A 199 7.29 -0.83 11.51
CA LEU A 199 6.78 -0.58 10.15
C LEU A 199 7.28 -1.62 9.14
N GLU A 200 8.52 -2.07 9.25
CA GLU A 200 9.07 -3.16 8.41
C GLU A 200 8.34 -4.48 8.66
N GLU A 201 8.11 -4.85 9.93
CA GLU A 201 7.38 -6.08 10.27
C GLU A 201 5.92 -6.01 9.77
N PHE A 202 5.26 -4.88 9.96
CA PHE A 202 3.90 -4.67 9.48
C PHE A 202 3.81 -4.68 7.95
N SER A 203 4.76 -4.05 7.26
CA SER A 203 4.86 -4.09 5.81
C SER A 203 5.09 -5.52 5.30
N ALA A 204 6.01 -6.25 5.92
CA ALA A 204 6.27 -7.64 5.56
C ALA A 204 5.04 -8.52 5.80
N ALA A 205 4.26 -8.31 6.86
CA ALA A 205 3.05 -9.07 7.12
C ALA A 205 1.91 -8.76 6.14
N THR A 206 1.91 -7.56 5.54
CA THR A 206 0.84 -7.06 4.67
C THR A 206 1.24 -6.92 3.21
N HIS A 207 2.46 -7.34 2.83
CA HIS A 207 3.01 -7.18 1.48
C HIS A 207 3.02 -5.71 1.01
N GLY A 208 3.29 -4.78 1.94
CA GLY A 208 3.27 -3.33 1.70
C GLY A 208 1.87 -2.70 1.71
N PHE A 209 0.78 -3.49 1.70
CA PHE A 209 -0.59 -2.96 1.64
C PHE A 209 -0.90 -2.02 2.81
N GLY A 210 -0.61 -2.45 4.04
CA GLY A 210 -1.02 -1.72 5.24
C GLY A 210 -0.38 -0.32 5.29
N MET A 211 0.92 -0.24 4.99
CA MET A 211 1.66 1.03 4.93
C MET A 211 1.09 1.96 3.85
N THR A 212 0.95 1.44 2.64
CA THR A 212 0.57 2.25 1.46
C THR A 212 -0.89 2.67 1.50
N ALA A 213 -1.80 1.80 1.95
CA ALA A 213 -3.20 2.15 2.18
C ALA A 213 -3.35 3.21 3.27
N THR A 214 -2.54 3.16 4.33
CA THR A 214 -2.57 4.19 5.39
C THR A 214 -2.18 5.55 4.83
N VAL A 215 -1.10 5.63 4.04
CA VAL A 215 -0.70 6.89 3.37
C VAL A 215 -1.78 7.39 2.40
N LEU A 216 -2.41 6.49 1.62
CA LEU A 216 -3.52 6.83 0.74
C LEU A 216 -4.69 7.50 1.49
N TYR A 217 -5.13 6.89 2.59
CA TYR A 217 -6.23 7.46 3.38
C TYR A 217 -5.82 8.73 4.11
N ALA A 218 -4.57 8.85 4.57
CA ALA A 218 -4.07 10.08 5.16
C ALA A 218 -4.14 11.27 4.17
N GLN A 219 -3.82 11.05 2.89
CA GLN A 219 -4.00 12.06 1.84
C GLN A 219 -5.48 12.44 1.63
N GLN A 220 -6.41 11.48 1.74
CA GLN A 220 -7.84 11.81 1.69
C GLN A 220 -8.27 12.59 2.94
N MET A 221 -7.71 12.29 4.11
CA MET A 221 -7.94 13.07 5.34
C MET A 221 -7.41 14.50 5.21
N GLU A 222 -6.25 14.70 4.58
CA GLU A 222 -5.70 16.02 4.26
C GLU A 222 -6.69 16.83 3.40
N ARG A 223 -7.25 16.21 2.36
CA ARG A 223 -8.26 16.82 1.49
C ARG A 223 -9.55 17.13 2.24
N ILE A 224 -10.01 16.21 3.11
CA ILE A 224 -11.20 16.43 3.95
C ILE A 224 -10.96 17.60 4.90
N ALA A 225 -9.83 17.63 5.60
CA ALA A 225 -9.50 18.72 6.53
C ALA A 225 -9.41 20.06 5.80
N THR A 226 -8.87 20.09 4.58
CA THR A 226 -8.86 21.29 3.74
C THR A 226 -10.28 21.73 3.36
N ALA A 227 -11.13 20.82 2.90
CA ALA A 227 -12.53 21.13 2.58
C ALA A 227 -13.34 21.56 3.82
N MET A 228 -13.01 21.05 5.01
CA MET A 228 -13.61 21.49 6.27
C MET A 228 -13.27 22.95 6.60
N ILE A 229 -12.05 23.41 6.28
CA ILE A 229 -11.67 24.82 6.43
C ILE A 229 -12.58 25.70 5.57
N ASP A 230 -12.72 25.34 4.28
CA ASP A 230 -13.58 26.06 3.33
C ASP A 230 -15.05 26.10 3.80
N GLU A 231 -15.60 24.96 4.24
CA GLU A 231 -16.99 24.86 4.74
C GLU A 231 -17.20 25.71 6.02
N CYS A 232 -16.20 25.79 6.90
CA CYS A 232 -16.25 26.67 8.07
C CYS A 232 -16.25 28.16 7.69
N GLU A 233 -15.53 28.56 6.63
CA GLU A 233 -15.51 29.93 6.14
C GLU A 233 -16.87 30.32 5.55
N VAL A 234 -17.45 29.45 4.73
CA VAL A 234 -18.81 29.63 4.16
C VAL A 234 -19.87 29.76 5.27
N LYS A 235 -19.80 28.95 6.33
CA LYS A 235 -20.71 29.08 7.48
C LYS A 235 -20.58 30.44 8.18
N LYS A 236 -19.37 31.00 8.29
CA LYS A 236 -19.15 32.32 8.91
C LYS A 236 -19.77 33.44 8.07
N GLU A 237 -19.61 33.39 6.76
CA GLU A 237 -20.21 34.37 5.84
C GLU A 237 -21.74 34.36 5.92
N ASN A 238 -22.35 33.17 5.94
CA ASN A 238 -23.80 33.01 6.03
C ASN A 238 -24.40 33.41 7.39
N THR A 239 -23.58 33.46 8.45
CA THR A 239 -24.02 33.83 9.82
C THR A 239 -23.66 35.27 10.19
N SER A 240 -22.91 35.99 9.36
CA SER A 240 -22.63 37.41 9.58
C SER A 240 -23.88 38.25 9.28
N PRO A 241 -24.44 38.99 10.25
CA PRO A 241 -25.63 39.80 10.03
C PRO A 241 -25.31 40.95 9.07
N TRP A 242 -26.22 41.19 8.12
CA TRP A 242 -26.18 42.31 7.18
C TRP A 242 -25.98 43.62 7.94
N THR A 243 -24.77 44.19 7.91
CA THR A 243 -24.49 45.54 8.43
C THR A 243 -24.83 46.54 7.33
N GLY A 244 -26.13 46.73 7.11
CA GLY A 244 -26.66 47.80 6.28
C GLY A 244 -26.50 49.15 6.98
N ASN A 245 -25.72 50.03 6.36
CA ASN A 245 -25.72 51.47 6.61
C ASN A 245 -27.10 52.09 6.35
#